data_AF-A0A2H3DS46-F1
#
_entry.id   AF-A0A2H3DS46-F1
#
_cell.length_a   1.000
_cell.length_b   1.000
_cell.length_c   1.000
_cell.angle_alpha   90.00
_cell.angle_beta   90.00
_cell.angle_gamma   90.00
#
_symmetry.space_group_name_H-M   'P 1'
#
loop_
_entity.id
_entity.type
_entity.pdbx_description
1 polymer ?
#
loop_
_entity_poly.entity_id
_entity_poly.type
_entity_poly.pdbx_seq_one_letter_code
_entity_poly.pdbx_strand_id
1 'polypeptide(L)'
;MPARHRYARRLVPGHFPFQQLSLELILEIFAWCAPLDLVILRSVSRHFKATLDQYGHRCWTRARNNLLCLPAVPPFPNSKFSETAFINYFFNSGCNKCCSCGRSVDNAFPNLTYMIYLCINAGCYKHFTSKQQRFLFSYNPQDPSCRKYEPILELLYCDPHPEKKLYLTKQAKKELAWYEDLLKNKVMLHEMMAEKRRTRHILGQHANKMRKWAIQYDREFIVVNKKNRAFLKTVTHSKRLKYLDILCTPTVRRTLEDFNRRLTCLTLTVWRDMMTQVVQEYHQIRARKTATGQ
;
A
#
# COMPACT_ATOMS: atom_id res chain seq x y z
N MET A 1 29.29 -41.18 5.93
CA MET A 1 29.18 -39.86 5.29
C MET A 1 28.79 -40.04 3.83
N PRO A 2 27.59 -39.65 3.38
CA PRO A 2 27.27 -39.70 1.95
C PRO A 2 27.68 -38.40 1.27
N ALA A 3 28.43 -38.54 0.19
CA ALA A 3 28.89 -37.46 -0.67
C ALA A 3 27.68 -36.70 -1.26
N ARG A 4 27.62 -35.39 -1.00
CA ARG A 4 26.65 -34.49 -1.66
C ARG A 4 27.07 -34.33 -3.11
N HIS A 5 26.37 -35.00 -4.02
CA HIS A 5 26.40 -34.69 -5.45
C HIS A 5 26.00 -33.22 -5.64
N ARG A 6 26.99 -32.36 -5.86
CA ARG A 6 26.78 -31.02 -6.43
C ARG A 6 26.47 -31.21 -7.90
N TYR A 7 25.18 -31.22 -8.24
CA TYR A 7 24.78 -30.97 -9.62
C TYR A 7 25.28 -29.58 -10.00
N ALA A 8 26.27 -29.53 -10.90
CA ALA A 8 26.66 -28.29 -11.55
C ALA A 8 25.44 -27.75 -12.31
N ARG A 9 24.76 -26.74 -11.77
CA ARG A 9 23.71 -26.04 -12.49
C ARG A 9 24.35 -25.39 -13.71
N ARG A 10 24.02 -25.90 -14.90
CA ARG A 10 24.33 -25.22 -16.16
C ARG A 10 23.77 -23.80 -16.06
N LEU A 11 24.66 -22.82 -16.14
CA LEU A 11 24.29 -21.42 -16.27
C LEU A 11 23.61 -21.27 -17.64
N VAL A 12 22.31 -20.98 -17.63
CA VAL A 12 21.60 -20.58 -18.85
C VAL A 12 22.16 -19.20 -19.24
N PRO A 13 22.65 -19.00 -20.48
CA PRO A 13 23.07 -17.68 -20.95
C PRO A 13 21.93 -16.68 -20.76
N GLY A 14 22.16 -15.62 -19.99
CA GLY A 14 21.15 -14.62 -19.63
C GLY A 14 20.52 -14.77 -18.24
N HIS A 15 20.86 -15.81 -17.47
CA HIS A 15 20.43 -15.93 -16.08
C HIS A 15 21.52 -15.41 -15.14
N PHE A 16 21.37 -14.18 -14.65
CA PHE A 16 22.23 -13.65 -13.59
C PHE A 16 21.84 -14.33 -12.26
N PRO A 17 22.68 -15.21 -11.70
CA PRO A 17 22.31 -15.94 -10.50
C PRO A 17 22.46 -15.03 -9.29
N PHE A 18 21.35 -14.47 -8.83
CA PHE A 18 21.29 -13.66 -7.60
C PHE A 18 21.93 -14.36 -6.38
N GLN A 19 22.00 -15.69 -6.42
CA GLN A 19 22.64 -16.55 -5.41
C GLN A 19 24.18 -16.45 -5.38
N GLN A 20 24.81 -15.89 -6.41
CA GLN A 20 26.27 -15.68 -6.47
C GLN A 20 26.69 -14.30 -5.94
N LEU A 21 25.74 -13.39 -5.73
CA LEU A 21 26.03 -12.10 -5.11
C LEU A 21 26.31 -12.26 -3.61
N SER A 22 27.19 -11.41 -3.08
CA SER A 22 27.34 -11.30 -1.64
C SER A 22 26.07 -10.70 -1.02
N LEU A 23 25.87 -10.95 0.28
CA LEU A 23 24.73 -10.42 1.02
C LEU A 23 24.68 -8.89 0.94
N GLU A 24 25.84 -8.22 1.02
CA GLU A 24 25.97 -6.77 0.97
C GLU A 24 25.47 -6.21 -0.37
N LEU A 25 25.86 -6.85 -1.48
CA LEU A 25 25.40 -6.44 -2.81
C LEU A 25 23.89 -6.67 -2.99
N ILE A 26 23.36 -7.78 -2.47
CA ILE A 26 21.91 -8.04 -2.47
C ILE A 26 21.17 -6.94 -1.69
N LEU A 27 21.65 -6.60 -0.49
CA LEU A 27 21.03 -5.57 0.35
C LEU A 27 21.15 -4.18 -0.27
N GLU A 28 22.25 -3.86 -0.94
CA GLU A 28 22.41 -2.59 -1.67
C GLU A 28 21.42 -2.52 -2.84
N ILE A 29 21.29 -3.58 -3.65
CA ILE A 29 20.28 -3.63 -4.73
C ILE A 29 18.87 -3.43 -4.16
N PHE A 30 18.54 -4.12 -3.07
CA PHE A 30 17.25 -3.97 -2.40
C PHE A 30 17.04 -2.54 -1.86
N ALA A 31 18.09 -1.87 -1.40
CA ALA A 31 17.99 -0.50 -0.89
C ALA A 31 17.62 0.54 -1.96
N TRP A 32 17.79 0.22 -3.26
CA TRP A 32 17.35 1.05 -4.39
C TRP A 32 15.88 0.84 -4.77
N CYS A 33 15.21 -0.16 -4.19
CA CYS A 33 13.81 -0.42 -4.43
C CYS A 33 12.89 0.59 -3.72
N ALA A 34 11.65 0.74 -4.18
CA ALA A 34 10.61 1.38 -3.39
C ALA A 34 10.10 0.41 -2.29
N PRO A 35 9.46 0.90 -1.21
CA PRO A 35 9.02 0.03 -0.12
C PRO A 35 8.09 -1.09 -0.59
N LEU A 36 7.17 -0.81 -1.51
CA LEU A 36 6.26 -1.84 -2.05
C LEU A 36 7.01 -2.93 -2.82
N ASP A 37 8.04 -2.57 -3.57
CA ASP A 37 8.85 -3.53 -4.32
C ASP A 37 9.54 -4.51 -3.37
N LEU A 38 10.04 -4.03 -2.23
CA LEU A 38 10.62 -4.89 -1.20
C LEU A 38 9.61 -5.90 -0.67
N VAL A 39 8.34 -5.50 -0.50
CA VAL A 39 7.31 -6.46 -0.11
C VAL A 39 7.04 -7.49 -1.20
N ILE A 40 6.97 -7.06 -2.46
CA ILE A 40 6.79 -7.97 -3.60
C ILE A 40 7.99 -8.94 -3.66
N LEU A 41 9.23 -8.47 -3.57
CA LEU A 41 10.43 -9.31 -3.56
C LEU A 41 10.41 -10.35 -2.44
N ARG A 42 9.93 -9.96 -1.25
CA ARG A 42 9.73 -10.87 -0.12
C ARG A 42 8.75 -12.01 -0.43
N SER A 43 7.77 -11.78 -1.33
CA SER A 43 6.81 -12.81 -1.76
C SER A 43 7.33 -13.71 -2.88
N VAL A 44 8.32 -13.25 -3.65
CA VAL A 44 8.88 -13.99 -4.80
C VAL A 44 9.81 -15.13 -4.39
N SER A 45 10.52 -15.01 -3.25
CA SER A 45 11.50 -16.01 -2.83
C SER A 45 11.59 -16.14 -1.32
N ARG A 46 11.60 -17.40 -0.82
CA ARG A 46 11.86 -17.70 0.61
C ARG A 46 13.23 -17.19 1.06
N HIS A 47 14.22 -17.18 0.17
CA HIS A 47 15.54 -16.65 0.46
C HIS A 47 15.50 -15.13 0.64
N PHE A 48 14.88 -14.40 -0.29
CA PHE A 48 14.72 -12.94 -0.17
C PHE A 48 13.90 -12.56 1.06
N LYS A 49 12.89 -13.36 1.40
CA LYS A 49 12.16 -13.21 2.65
C LYS A 49 13.07 -13.31 3.87
N ALA A 50 13.86 -14.37 3.97
CA ALA A 50 14.79 -14.54 5.08
C ALA A 50 15.81 -13.38 5.15
N THR A 51 16.38 -12.98 4.02
CA THR A 51 17.32 -11.86 3.92
C THR A 51 16.71 -10.54 4.42
N LEU A 52 15.51 -10.20 3.97
CA LEU A 52 14.83 -8.96 4.37
C LEU A 52 14.34 -8.99 5.82
N ASP A 53 13.92 -10.15 6.32
CA ASP A 53 13.46 -10.30 7.71
C ASP A 53 14.63 -10.20 8.70
N GLN A 54 15.81 -10.71 8.33
CA GLN A 54 16.98 -10.75 9.21
C GLN A 54 17.88 -9.51 9.11
N TYR A 55 18.06 -8.96 7.90
CA TYR A 55 19.03 -7.89 7.63
C TYR A 55 18.45 -6.65 6.96
N GLY A 56 17.12 -6.62 6.72
CA GLY A 56 16.50 -5.60 5.88
C GLY A 56 16.33 -4.23 6.51
N HIS A 57 16.64 -4.00 7.79
CA HIS A 57 16.36 -2.72 8.47
C HIS A 57 16.98 -1.51 7.76
N ARG A 58 18.22 -1.66 7.27
CA ARG A 58 18.90 -0.62 6.47
C ARG A 58 18.25 -0.45 5.10
N CYS A 59 17.88 -1.56 4.45
CA CYS A 59 17.18 -1.53 3.15
C CYS A 59 15.85 -0.81 3.25
N TRP A 60 15.04 -1.10 4.27
CA TRP A 60 13.75 -0.45 4.50
C TRP A 60 13.89 1.06 4.73
N THR A 61 14.88 1.46 5.52
CA THR A 61 15.16 2.89 5.79
C THR A 61 15.49 3.63 4.50
N ARG A 62 16.36 3.06 3.66
CA ARG A 62 16.74 3.69 2.38
C ARG A 62 15.62 3.63 1.35
N ALA A 63 14.89 2.50 1.26
CA ALA A 63 13.74 2.36 0.38
C ALA A 63 12.64 3.39 0.66
N ARG A 64 12.41 3.76 1.93
CA ARG A 64 11.48 4.85 2.29
C ARG A 64 11.89 6.20 1.75
N ASN A 65 13.20 6.48 1.71
CA ASN A 65 13.74 7.73 1.17
C ASN A 65 13.60 7.79 -0.36
N ASN A 66 13.50 6.64 -1.03
CA ASN A 66 13.18 6.57 -2.46
C ASN A 66 11.72 6.98 -2.77
N LEU A 67 10.87 7.25 -1.75
CA LEU A 67 9.46 7.55 -1.92
C LEU A 67 8.97 8.71 -1.04
N LEU A 68 9.21 9.97 -1.46
CA LEU A 68 8.76 11.22 -0.79
C LEU A 68 8.80 11.16 0.75
N CYS A 69 9.81 10.52 1.34
CA CYS A 69 9.94 10.32 2.78
C CYS A 69 8.68 9.73 3.45
N LEU A 70 8.24 8.55 3.00
CA LEU A 70 7.12 7.80 3.59
C LEU A 70 7.22 7.73 5.13
N PRO A 71 6.19 8.15 5.90
CA PRO A 71 6.27 8.18 7.36
C PRO A 71 6.54 6.80 7.96
N ALA A 72 7.48 6.75 8.92
CA ALA A 72 7.91 5.54 9.62
C ALA A 72 6.74 4.72 10.17
N VAL A 73 6.94 3.40 10.37
CA VAL A 73 5.97 2.58 11.15
C VAL A 73 5.74 3.27 12.49
N PRO A 74 4.49 3.38 12.95
CA PRO A 74 4.24 4.03 14.22
C PRO A 74 4.91 3.24 15.36
N PRO A 75 5.66 3.92 16.25
CA PRO A 75 6.39 3.25 17.33
C PRO A 75 5.38 2.82 18.39
N PHE A 76 5.10 1.51 18.50
CA PHE A 76 4.36 0.97 19.63
C PHE A 76 5.15 -0.11 20.36
N PRO A 77 5.08 -0.12 21.71
CA PRO A 77 5.33 -1.35 22.44
C PRO A 77 4.29 -2.38 21.98
N ASN A 78 4.74 -3.53 21.49
CA ASN A 78 3.91 -4.59 20.90
C ASN A 78 3.24 -4.27 19.55
N SER A 79 3.80 -3.33 18.77
CA SER A 79 3.35 -3.11 17.39
C SER A 79 3.34 -4.44 16.61
N LYS A 80 2.13 -4.96 16.33
CA LYS A 80 1.91 -6.07 15.39
C LYS A 80 2.26 -5.69 13.94
N PHE A 81 2.54 -4.41 13.69
CA PHE A 81 2.90 -3.91 12.38
C PHE A 81 4.41 -4.05 12.19
N SER A 82 4.83 -5.18 11.61
CA SER A 82 6.12 -5.20 10.92
C SER A 82 6.12 -4.15 9.81
N GLU A 83 7.29 -3.65 9.44
CA GLU A 83 7.50 -2.78 8.28
C GLU A 83 6.75 -3.31 7.04
N THR A 84 6.87 -4.61 6.77
CA THR A 84 6.14 -5.25 5.68
C THR A 84 4.62 -5.19 5.84
N ALA A 85 4.08 -5.48 7.03
CA ALA A 85 2.64 -5.41 7.28
C ALA A 85 2.11 -3.98 7.11
N PHE A 86 2.89 -2.99 7.54
CA PHE A 86 2.58 -1.58 7.38
C PHE A 86 2.54 -1.15 5.91
N ILE A 87 3.58 -1.48 5.13
CA ILE A 87 3.64 -1.16 3.69
C ILE A 87 2.52 -1.89 2.93
N ASN A 88 2.27 -3.17 3.23
CA ASN A 88 1.17 -3.92 2.62
C ASN A 88 -0.20 -3.33 2.91
N TYR A 89 -0.42 -2.95 4.16
CA TYR A 89 -1.64 -2.29 4.55
C TYR A 89 -1.80 -0.95 3.84
N PHE A 90 -0.72 -0.19 3.72
CA PHE A 90 -0.84 1.16 3.19
C PHE A 90 -0.99 1.21 1.66
N PHE A 91 -0.22 0.41 0.92
CA PHE A 91 -0.32 0.29 -0.54
C PHE A 91 -1.36 -0.74 -1.00
N ASN A 92 -1.99 -1.43 -0.06
CA ASN A 92 -3.06 -2.38 -0.32
C ASN A 92 -2.68 -3.44 -1.37
N SER A 93 -1.50 -4.05 -1.21
CA SER A 93 -0.95 -5.07 -2.09
C SER A 93 -1.58 -6.46 -1.93
N GLY A 94 -2.58 -6.59 -1.06
CA GLY A 94 -3.15 -7.87 -0.60
C GLY A 94 -4.60 -8.12 -0.99
N CYS A 95 -5.14 -7.43 -2.01
CA CYS A 95 -6.53 -7.58 -2.46
C CYS A 95 -7.55 -7.41 -1.31
N ASN A 96 -7.36 -6.39 -0.46
CA ASN A 96 -8.28 -6.19 0.65
C ASN A 96 -9.69 -5.86 0.15
N LYS A 97 -10.70 -6.23 0.92
CA LYS A 97 -12.10 -5.98 0.54
C LYS A 97 -12.55 -4.61 1.02
N CYS A 98 -13.30 -3.91 0.18
CA CYS A 98 -14.04 -2.72 0.56
C CYS A 98 -14.96 -3.03 1.75
N CYS A 99 -14.87 -2.24 2.82
CA CYS A 99 -15.70 -2.36 4.01
C CYS A 99 -17.20 -2.21 3.71
N SER A 100 -17.54 -1.49 2.63
CA SER A 100 -18.93 -1.25 2.24
C SER A 100 -19.50 -2.32 1.31
N CYS A 101 -18.78 -2.69 0.24
CA CYS A 101 -19.34 -3.54 -0.83
C CYS A 101 -18.68 -4.92 -0.95
N GLY A 102 -17.63 -5.21 -0.16
CA GLY A 102 -16.93 -6.48 -0.15
C GLY A 102 -16.06 -6.77 -1.39
N ARG A 103 -16.11 -5.93 -2.44
CA ARG A 103 -15.25 -6.08 -3.63
C ARG A 103 -13.79 -5.81 -3.28
N SER A 104 -12.86 -6.46 -4.00
CA SER A 104 -11.43 -6.13 -3.90
C SER A 104 -11.24 -4.65 -4.20
N VAL A 105 -10.45 -4.00 -3.37
CA VAL A 105 -9.93 -2.68 -3.63
C VAL A 105 -8.47 -2.87 -4.00
N ASP A 106 -8.09 -2.44 -5.19
CA ASP A 106 -6.69 -2.42 -5.59
C ASP A 106 -6.23 -0.96 -5.53
N ASN A 107 -5.07 -0.70 -4.93
CA ASN A 107 -4.46 0.64 -4.84
C ASN A 107 -5.30 1.72 -4.12
N ALA A 108 -6.33 1.34 -3.36
CA ALA A 108 -7.06 2.29 -2.53
C ALA A 108 -6.30 2.55 -1.22
N PHE A 109 -6.07 3.82 -0.89
CA PHE A 109 -5.56 4.18 0.42
C PHE A 109 -6.58 3.82 1.50
N PRO A 110 -6.15 3.20 2.62
CA PRO A 110 -7.06 2.93 3.70
C PRO A 110 -7.54 4.23 4.34
N ASN A 111 -8.75 4.21 4.89
CA ASN A 111 -9.15 5.16 5.91
C ASN A 111 -8.28 4.89 7.15
N LEU A 112 -7.29 5.75 7.35
CA LEU A 112 -6.30 5.63 8.43
C LEU A 112 -6.90 5.85 9.81
N THR A 113 -8.04 6.53 9.91
CA THR A 113 -8.76 6.76 11.17
C THR A 113 -9.41 5.47 11.67
N TYR A 114 -10.12 4.76 10.79
CA TYR A 114 -10.87 3.55 11.14
C TYR A 114 -10.13 2.25 10.81
N MET A 115 -8.99 2.38 10.15
CA MET A 115 -8.17 1.30 9.64
C MET A 115 -8.91 0.33 8.70
N ILE A 116 -9.71 0.88 7.78
CA ILE A 116 -10.54 0.14 6.83
C ILE A 116 -10.24 0.58 5.40
N TYR A 117 -10.62 -0.23 4.41
CA TYR A 117 -10.60 0.20 3.02
C TYR A 117 -11.98 0.54 2.50
N LEU A 118 -12.06 1.60 1.69
CA LEU A 118 -13.24 1.95 0.93
C LEU A 118 -12.87 2.02 -0.56
N CYS A 119 -13.77 1.51 -1.39
CA CYS A 119 -13.60 1.54 -2.83
C CYS A 119 -13.77 2.97 -3.38
N ILE A 120 -13.19 3.27 -4.56
CA ILE A 120 -13.31 4.59 -5.20
C ILE A 120 -14.74 4.96 -5.63
N ASN A 121 -15.68 4.00 -5.59
CA ASN A 121 -17.07 4.28 -5.89
C ASN A 121 -17.65 5.23 -4.84
N ALA A 122 -18.10 6.41 -5.26
CA ALA A 122 -18.72 7.39 -4.38
C ALA A 122 -19.92 6.81 -3.60
N GLY A 123 -20.63 5.82 -4.18
CA GLY A 123 -21.66 5.04 -3.52
C GLY A 123 -21.14 4.24 -2.33
N CYS A 124 -19.94 3.63 -2.39
CA CYS A 124 -19.32 2.95 -1.24
C CYS A 124 -19.12 3.91 -0.07
N TYR A 125 -18.61 5.12 -0.34
CA TYR A 125 -18.37 6.12 0.70
C TYR A 125 -19.68 6.64 1.30
N LYS A 126 -20.64 7.05 0.45
CA LYS A 126 -21.98 7.48 0.91
C LYS A 126 -22.70 6.41 1.70
N HIS A 127 -22.60 5.15 1.26
CA HIS A 127 -23.17 4.01 1.95
C HIS A 127 -22.50 3.77 3.31
N PHE A 128 -21.17 3.87 3.38
CA PHE A 128 -20.42 3.75 4.62
C PHE A 128 -20.78 4.83 5.64
N THR A 129 -20.94 6.08 5.20
CA THR A 129 -21.30 7.21 6.05
C THR A 129 -22.81 7.35 6.30
N SER A 130 -23.64 6.54 5.62
CA SER A 130 -25.09 6.54 5.78
C SER A 130 -25.51 6.05 7.15
N LYS A 131 -26.45 6.78 7.77
CA LYS A 131 -27.09 6.40 9.04
C LYS A 131 -27.76 5.02 8.98
N GLN A 132 -28.23 4.60 7.79
CA GLN A 132 -29.00 3.36 7.62
C GLN A 132 -28.14 2.10 7.80
N GLN A 133 -26.83 2.18 7.55
CA GLN A 133 -25.96 1.01 7.47
C GLN A 133 -25.25 0.67 8.78
N ARG A 134 -25.48 1.44 9.84
CA ARG A 134 -24.98 1.19 11.21
C ARG A 134 -23.46 1.02 11.32
N PHE A 135 -22.68 1.38 10.30
CA PHE A 135 -21.22 1.33 10.34
C PHE A 135 -20.65 2.36 11.30
N LEU A 136 -21.23 3.56 11.27
CA LEU A 136 -20.84 4.69 12.09
C LEU A 136 -21.99 5.07 13.03
N PHE A 137 -21.64 5.57 14.21
CA PHE A 137 -22.57 6.22 15.10
C PHE A 137 -21.99 7.55 15.60
N SER A 138 -22.87 8.47 15.98
CA SER A 138 -22.51 9.68 16.72
C SER A 138 -23.00 9.53 18.14
N TYR A 139 -22.14 9.80 19.12
CA TYR A 139 -22.54 9.76 20.52
C TYR A 139 -23.49 10.92 20.85
N ASN A 140 -24.64 10.61 21.41
CA ASN A 140 -25.57 11.56 21.99
C ASN A 140 -25.87 11.10 23.43
N PRO A 141 -25.55 11.89 24.47
CA PRO A 141 -25.82 11.51 25.86
C PRO A 141 -27.32 11.39 26.16
N GLN A 142 -28.19 11.97 25.33
CA GLN A 142 -29.64 11.84 25.45
C GLN A 142 -30.20 10.58 24.78
N ASP A 143 -29.38 9.86 23.99
CA ASP A 143 -29.78 8.61 23.35
C ASP A 143 -29.39 7.40 24.25
N PRO A 144 -30.37 6.71 24.87
CA PRO A 144 -30.10 5.57 25.75
C PRO A 144 -29.31 4.45 25.06
N SER A 145 -29.47 4.29 23.74
CA SER A 145 -28.80 3.24 22.97
C SER A 145 -27.29 3.43 22.89
N CYS A 146 -26.82 4.66 23.06
CA CYS A 146 -25.43 5.07 22.93
C CYS A 146 -24.73 5.31 24.27
N ARG A 147 -25.47 5.52 25.37
CA ARG A 147 -24.92 5.73 26.74
C ARG A 147 -23.95 4.63 27.18
N LYS A 148 -24.20 3.37 26.78
CA LYS A 148 -23.30 2.24 27.09
C LYS A 148 -21.87 2.42 26.58
N TYR A 149 -21.64 3.27 25.58
CA TYR A 149 -20.31 3.53 25.04
C TYR A 149 -19.57 4.67 25.75
N GLU A 150 -20.25 5.43 26.63
CA GLU A 150 -19.67 6.57 27.35
C GLU A 150 -18.32 6.26 28.02
N PRO A 151 -18.16 5.13 28.75
CA PRO A 151 -16.91 4.86 29.45
C PRO A 151 -15.71 4.64 28.54
N ILE A 152 -15.95 4.31 27.26
CA ILE A 152 -14.91 3.96 26.30
C ILE A 152 -14.75 5.01 25.19
N LEU A 153 -15.51 6.11 25.18
CA LEU A 153 -15.47 7.10 24.08
C LEU A 153 -14.06 7.63 23.82
N GLU A 154 -13.28 7.82 24.88
CA GLU A 154 -11.90 8.27 24.81
C GLU A 154 -10.93 7.21 24.27
N LEU A 155 -11.36 5.96 24.12
CA LEU A 155 -10.56 4.88 23.54
C LEU A 155 -10.83 4.71 22.04
N LEU A 156 -11.96 5.23 21.56
CA LEU A 156 -12.40 5.04 20.18
C LEU A 156 -11.72 6.01 19.22
N TYR A 157 -11.44 5.53 18.00
CA TYR A 157 -11.08 6.42 16.90
C TYR A 157 -12.32 7.12 16.40
N CYS A 158 -12.19 8.42 16.14
CA CYS A 158 -13.24 9.21 15.53
C CYS A 158 -12.72 10.03 14.37
N ASP A 159 -13.51 10.11 13.31
CA ASP A 159 -13.32 11.11 12.26
C ASP A 159 -14.02 12.40 12.73
N PRO A 160 -13.30 13.52 12.83
CA PRO A 160 -13.93 14.81 13.08
C PRO A 160 -14.72 15.23 11.84
N HIS A 161 -16.02 14.89 11.80
CA HIS A 161 -16.94 15.48 10.83
C HIS A 161 -17.30 16.90 11.28
N PRO A 162 -17.52 17.86 10.36
CA PRO A 162 -17.84 19.26 10.67
C PRO A 162 -18.91 19.47 11.77
N GLU A 163 -19.89 18.58 11.85
CA GLU A 163 -21.04 18.71 12.74
C GLU A 163 -20.98 17.80 13.98
N LYS A 164 -20.22 16.69 13.93
CA LYS A 164 -20.20 15.68 15.01
C LYS A 164 -19.06 14.69 14.89
N LYS A 165 -18.66 14.09 16.01
CA LYS A 165 -17.70 12.97 16.02
C LYS A 165 -18.39 11.69 15.56
N LEU A 166 -17.81 11.02 14.57
CA LEU A 166 -18.29 9.74 14.07
C LEU A 166 -17.37 8.61 14.53
N TYR A 167 -17.95 7.58 15.12
CA TYR A 167 -17.26 6.42 15.68
C TYR A 167 -17.61 5.15 14.91
N LEU A 168 -16.64 4.26 14.72
CA LEU A 168 -16.90 2.97 14.08
C LEU A 168 -17.62 2.02 15.04
N THR A 169 -18.86 1.65 14.73
CA THR A 169 -19.71 0.79 15.57
C THR A 169 -19.03 -0.54 15.90
N LYS A 170 -18.36 -1.16 14.92
CA LYS A 170 -17.66 -2.44 15.13
C LYS A 170 -16.51 -2.31 16.13
N GLN A 171 -15.77 -1.20 16.08
CA GLN A 171 -14.73 -0.93 17.07
C GLN A 171 -15.34 -0.69 18.44
N ALA A 172 -16.38 0.15 18.53
CA ALA A 172 -17.02 0.46 19.81
C ALA A 172 -17.56 -0.79 20.50
N LYS A 173 -18.19 -1.71 19.77
CA LYS A 173 -18.64 -3.00 20.32
C LYS A 173 -17.49 -3.84 20.87
N LYS A 174 -16.36 -3.90 20.15
CA LYS A 174 -15.18 -4.66 20.58
C LYS A 174 -14.54 -4.07 21.83
N GLU A 175 -14.37 -2.76 21.84
CA GLU A 175 -13.77 -2.03 22.97
C GLU A 175 -14.68 -2.05 24.20
N LEU A 176 -16.02 -2.05 24.00
CA LEU A 176 -16.98 -2.20 25.10
C LEU A 176 -16.87 -3.57 25.75
N ALA A 177 -16.87 -4.66 24.96
CA ALA A 177 -16.72 -6.00 25.50
C ALA A 177 -15.38 -6.19 26.24
N TRP A 178 -14.31 -5.58 25.74
CA TRP A 178 -13.01 -5.56 26.41
C TRP A 178 -13.06 -4.79 27.75
N TYR A 179 -13.71 -3.63 27.78
CA TYR A 179 -13.89 -2.84 28.99
C TYR A 179 -14.72 -3.58 30.04
N GLU A 180 -15.84 -4.20 29.63
CA GLU A 180 -16.71 -4.99 30.49
C GLU A 180 -15.99 -6.19 31.11
N ASP A 181 -15.10 -6.85 30.37
CA ASP A 181 -14.29 -7.94 30.93
C ASP A 181 -13.29 -7.43 32.00
N LEU A 182 -12.68 -6.27 31.76
CA LEU A 182 -11.73 -5.66 32.70
C LEU A 182 -12.38 -5.02 33.93
N LEU A 183 -13.69 -4.73 33.92
CA LEU A 183 -14.39 -4.27 35.12
C LEU A 183 -14.27 -5.26 36.29
N LYS A 184 -14.00 -6.54 35.99
CA LYS A 184 -13.72 -7.58 37.00
C LYS A 184 -12.40 -7.35 37.76
N ASN A 185 -11.47 -6.55 37.22
CA ASN A 185 -10.19 -6.20 37.84
C ASN A 185 -9.90 -4.69 37.71
N LYS A 186 -10.33 -3.91 38.73
CA LYS A 186 -10.25 -2.44 38.73
C LYS A 186 -8.82 -1.89 38.61
N VAL A 187 -7.82 -2.56 39.18
CA VAL A 187 -6.43 -2.11 39.15
C VAL A 187 -5.88 -2.21 37.72
N MET A 188 -6.11 -3.35 37.07
CA MET A 188 -5.71 -3.57 35.68
C MET A 188 -6.46 -2.65 34.70
N LEU A 189 -7.73 -2.35 34.97
CA LEU A 189 -8.55 -1.48 34.12
C LEU A 189 -7.93 -0.09 33.94
N HIS A 190 -7.54 0.58 35.03
CA HIS A 190 -7.01 1.95 34.94
C HIS A 190 -5.70 2.03 34.15
N GLU A 191 -4.78 1.10 34.41
CA GLU A 191 -3.51 1.03 33.71
C GLU A 191 -3.70 0.77 32.20
N MET A 192 -4.54 -0.21 31.85
CA MET A 192 -4.77 -0.53 30.44
C MET A 192 -5.55 0.55 29.70
N MET A 193 -6.49 1.24 30.36
CA MET A 193 -7.18 2.39 29.76
C MET A 193 -6.21 3.54 29.48
N ALA A 194 -5.33 3.86 30.43
CA ALA A 194 -4.30 4.88 30.24
C ALA A 194 -3.38 4.54 29.05
N GLU A 195 -2.94 3.28 28.95
CA GLU A 195 -2.11 2.83 27.85
C GLU A 195 -2.82 2.88 26.49
N LYS A 196 -4.10 2.47 26.43
CA LYS A 196 -4.90 2.60 25.20
C LYS A 196 -5.08 4.07 24.78
N ARG A 197 -5.31 4.99 25.73
CA ARG A 197 -5.40 6.43 25.41
C ARG A 197 -4.11 6.96 24.79
N ARG A 198 -2.95 6.60 25.38
CA ARG A 198 -1.62 6.95 24.83
C ARG A 198 -1.45 6.39 23.42
N THR A 199 -1.73 5.10 23.23
CA THR A 199 -1.65 4.42 21.94
C THR A 199 -2.55 5.07 20.90
N ARG A 200 -3.81 5.38 21.25
CA ARG A 200 -4.78 6.06 20.38
C ARG A 200 -4.26 7.43 19.93
N HIS A 201 -3.68 8.20 20.85
CA HIS A 201 -3.13 9.52 20.53
C HIS A 201 -1.99 9.42 19.51
N ILE A 202 -1.03 8.52 19.74
CA ILE A 202 0.09 8.27 18.82
C ILE A 202 -0.43 7.79 17.45
N LEU A 203 -1.40 6.87 17.42
CA LEU A 203 -2.03 6.41 16.17
C LEU A 203 -2.74 7.54 15.43
N GLY A 204 -3.44 8.42 16.15
CA GLY A 204 -4.09 9.60 15.56
C GLY A 204 -3.09 10.57 14.94
N GLN A 205 -1.99 10.87 15.64
CA GLN A 205 -0.91 11.70 15.10
C GLN A 205 -0.27 11.06 13.86
N HIS A 206 -0.03 9.76 13.91
CA HIS A 206 0.54 9.00 12.80
C HIS A 206 -0.40 8.96 11.59
N ALA A 207 -1.68 8.67 11.79
CA ALA A 207 -2.71 8.71 10.76
C ALA A 207 -2.77 10.08 10.08
N ASN A 208 -2.64 11.17 10.83
CA ASN A 208 -2.58 12.52 10.27
C ASN A 208 -1.32 12.75 9.42
N LYS A 209 -0.14 12.28 9.85
CA LYS A 209 1.09 12.34 9.05
C LYS A 209 0.94 11.56 7.75
N MET A 210 0.39 10.35 7.84
CA MET A 210 0.12 9.48 6.69
C MET A 210 -0.90 10.10 5.72
N ARG A 211 -1.97 10.73 6.24
CA ARG A 211 -2.95 11.45 5.41
C ARG A 211 -2.31 12.60 4.64
N LYS A 212 -1.50 13.43 5.31
CA LYS A 212 -0.77 14.54 4.67
C LYS A 212 0.17 14.02 3.59
N TRP A 213 0.92 12.97 3.90
CA TRP A 213 1.81 12.32 2.93
C TRP A 213 1.04 11.76 1.74
N ALA A 214 -0.08 11.07 1.95
CA ALA A 214 -0.87 10.47 0.88
C ALA A 214 -1.43 11.52 -0.10
N ILE A 215 -1.90 12.66 0.43
CA ILE A 215 -2.34 13.79 -0.40
C ILE A 215 -1.19 14.34 -1.25
N GLN A 216 0.01 14.48 -0.66
CA GLN A 216 1.17 14.96 -1.40
C GLN A 216 1.61 13.95 -2.47
N TYR A 217 1.66 12.66 -2.10
CA TYR A 217 1.99 11.57 -3.01
C TYR A 217 1.05 11.52 -4.21
N ASP A 218 -0.27 11.63 -4.00
CA ASP A 218 -1.27 11.61 -5.07
C ASP A 218 -1.09 12.80 -6.04
N ARG A 219 -0.81 14.00 -5.50
CA ARG A 219 -0.49 15.17 -6.33
C ARG A 219 0.73 14.94 -7.21
N GLU A 220 1.82 14.47 -6.63
CA GLU A 220 3.06 14.19 -7.37
C GLU A 220 2.85 13.05 -8.38
N PHE A 221 2.07 12.03 -8.02
CA PHE A 221 1.72 10.93 -8.91
C PHE A 221 1.00 11.43 -10.16
N ILE A 222 0.02 12.32 -10.01
CA ILE A 222 -0.70 12.94 -11.13
C ILE A 222 0.26 13.74 -12.01
N VAL A 223 1.15 14.54 -11.42
CA VAL A 223 2.15 15.34 -12.15
C VAL A 223 3.11 14.45 -12.95
N VAL A 224 3.68 13.43 -12.31
CA VAL A 224 4.61 12.49 -12.95
C VAL A 224 3.93 11.69 -14.05
N ASN A 225 2.71 11.18 -13.81
CA ASN A 225 1.93 10.49 -14.84
C ASN A 225 1.67 11.37 -16.07
N LYS A 226 1.35 12.66 -15.86
CA LYS A 226 1.20 13.63 -16.95
C LYS A 226 2.50 13.81 -17.73
N LYS A 227 3.64 13.99 -17.03
CA LYS A 227 4.97 14.11 -17.64
C LYS A 227 5.35 12.87 -18.44
N ASN A 228 5.17 11.68 -17.86
CA ASN A 228 5.48 10.39 -18.50
C ASN A 228 4.63 10.16 -19.75
N ARG A 229 3.34 10.51 -19.71
CA ARG A 229 2.46 10.44 -20.88
C ARG A 229 2.86 11.43 -21.98
N ALA A 230 3.23 12.64 -21.62
CA ALA A 230 3.73 13.63 -22.58
C ALA A 230 5.04 13.18 -23.23
N PHE A 231 5.99 12.67 -22.44
CA PHE A 231 7.23 12.07 -22.93
C PHE A 231 6.96 10.95 -23.94
N LEU A 232 6.08 9.99 -23.58
CA LEU A 232 5.71 8.89 -24.48
C LEU A 232 5.08 9.38 -25.78
N LYS A 233 4.23 10.41 -25.73
CA LYS A 233 3.64 11.01 -26.93
C LYS A 233 4.72 11.56 -27.86
N THR A 234 5.73 12.25 -27.31
CA THR A 234 6.86 12.78 -28.10
C THR A 234 7.70 11.68 -28.76
N VAL A 235 8.12 10.66 -27.99
CA VAL A 235 8.99 9.59 -28.54
C VAL A 235 8.25 8.66 -29.50
N THR A 236 6.94 8.47 -29.33
CA THR A 236 6.14 7.68 -30.28
C THR A 236 5.90 8.45 -31.59
N HIS A 237 5.65 9.76 -31.51
CA HIS A 237 5.51 10.61 -32.68
C HIS A 237 6.78 10.61 -33.54
N SER A 238 7.97 10.75 -32.94
CA SER A 238 9.24 10.73 -33.68
C SER A 238 9.52 9.39 -34.38
N LYS A 239 8.87 8.31 -33.94
CA LYS A 239 8.96 6.96 -34.54
C LYS A 239 7.78 6.61 -35.43
N ARG A 240 6.86 7.54 -35.68
CA ARG A 240 5.63 7.34 -36.48
C ARG A 240 4.76 6.18 -35.94
N LEU A 241 4.78 5.94 -34.63
CA LEU A 241 3.96 4.93 -33.96
C LEU A 241 2.67 5.55 -33.45
N LYS A 242 1.55 4.81 -33.52
CA LYS A 242 0.27 5.28 -32.97
C LYS A 242 0.33 5.24 -31.44
N TYR A 243 0.30 6.42 -30.81
CA TYR A 243 0.40 6.58 -29.35
C TYR A 243 -0.57 5.69 -28.56
N LEU A 244 -1.84 5.63 -28.97
CA LEU A 244 -2.87 4.85 -28.27
C LEU A 244 -2.58 3.34 -28.30
N ASP A 245 -2.08 2.81 -29.43
CA ASP A 245 -1.71 1.40 -29.53
C ASP A 245 -0.47 1.10 -28.68
N ILE A 246 0.48 2.04 -28.60
CA ILE A 246 1.67 1.93 -27.76
C ILE A 246 1.30 1.91 -26.27
N LEU A 247 0.32 2.71 -25.83
CA LEU A 247 -0.18 2.65 -24.46
C LEU A 247 -0.82 1.31 -24.10
N CYS A 248 -1.27 0.54 -25.09
CA CYS A 248 -1.84 -0.79 -24.88
C CYS A 248 -0.79 -1.90 -24.79
N THR A 249 0.50 -1.63 -25.09
CA THR A 249 1.52 -2.67 -25.02
C THR A 249 1.80 -3.06 -23.56
N PRO A 250 1.92 -4.36 -23.25
CA PRO A 250 2.21 -4.83 -21.89
C PRO A 250 3.46 -4.19 -21.29
N THR A 251 4.49 -3.95 -22.09
CA THR A 251 5.74 -3.35 -21.63
C THR A 251 5.54 -1.89 -21.24
N VAL A 252 4.88 -1.06 -22.07
CA VAL A 252 4.63 0.35 -21.72
C VAL A 252 3.72 0.47 -20.51
N ARG A 253 2.68 -0.36 -20.40
CA ARG A 253 1.78 -0.35 -19.24
C ARG A 253 2.53 -0.61 -17.93
N ARG A 254 3.32 -1.68 -17.89
CA ARG A 254 4.12 -2.04 -16.70
C ARG A 254 5.13 -0.96 -16.35
N THR A 255 5.85 -0.43 -17.35
CA THR A 255 6.83 0.64 -17.12
C THR A 255 6.16 1.92 -16.61
N LEU A 256 5.03 2.33 -17.18
CA LEU A 256 4.29 3.49 -16.69
C LEU A 256 3.78 3.30 -15.25
N GLU A 257 3.22 2.13 -14.95
CA GLU A 257 2.74 1.80 -13.61
C GLU A 257 3.89 1.88 -12.58
N ASP A 258 5.05 1.29 -12.89
CA ASP A 258 6.23 1.30 -12.00
C ASP A 258 6.81 2.70 -11.81
N PHE A 259 7.07 3.44 -12.91
CA PHE A 259 7.65 4.78 -12.84
C PHE A 259 6.72 5.78 -12.16
N ASN A 260 5.42 5.74 -12.45
CA ASN A 260 4.46 6.61 -11.78
C ASN A 260 4.39 6.30 -10.29
N ARG A 261 4.37 5.01 -9.90
CA ARG A 261 4.35 4.62 -8.49
C ARG A 261 5.59 5.09 -7.74
N ARG A 262 6.76 5.08 -8.38
CA ARG A 262 8.03 5.60 -7.85
C ARG A 262 8.19 7.11 -8.00
N LEU A 263 7.19 7.81 -8.53
CA LEU A 263 7.25 9.24 -8.82
C LEU A 263 8.46 9.64 -9.67
N THR A 264 8.88 8.75 -10.57
CA THR A 264 10.05 8.93 -11.42
C THR A 264 9.62 9.22 -12.86
N CYS A 265 10.31 10.17 -13.51
CA CYS A 265 10.06 10.47 -14.92
C CYS A 265 10.78 9.47 -15.83
N LEU A 266 10.12 9.07 -16.91
CA LEU A 266 10.73 8.30 -17.99
C LEU A 266 11.83 9.12 -18.66
N THR A 267 12.90 8.43 -19.06
CA THR A 267 14.03 9.03 -19.75
C THR A 267 14.21 8.41 -21.14
N LEU A 268 15.02 9.05 -21.98
CA LEU A 268 15.38 8.49 -23.29
C LEU A 268 16.12 7.15 -23.18
N THR A 269 16.91 6.95 -22.12
CA THR A 269 17.60 5.68 -21.86
C THR A 269 16.59 4.56 -21.63
N VAL A 270 15.65 4.76 -20.71
CA VAL A 270 14.58 3.78 -20.43
C VAL A 270 13.78 3.46 -21.70
N TRP A 271 13.45 4.49 -22.49
CA TRP A 271 12.78 4.29 -23.77
C TRP A 271 13.61 3.41 -24.72
N ARG A 272 14.90 3.71 -24.90
CA ARG A 272 15.79 2.94 -25.79
C ARG A 272 15.87 1.48 -25.36
N ASP A 273 15.97 1.21 -24.06
CA ASP A 273 16.10 -0.15 -23.51
C ASP A 273 14.85 -1.00 -23.77
N MET A 274 13.65 -0.39 -23.68
CA MET A 274 12.40 -1.11 -23.89
C MET A 274 11.87 -1.06 -25.34
N MET A 275 12.43 -0.20 -26.20
CA MET A 275 11.84 0.13 -27.50
C MET A 275 11.65 -1.10 -28.40
N THR A 276 12.64 -1.99 -28.47
CA THR A 276 12.59 -3.19 -29.32
C THR A 276 11.38 -4.06 -28.96
N GLN A 277 11.20 -4.33 -27.67
CA GLN A 277 10.07 -5.12 -27.16
C GLN A 277 8.73 -4.41 -27.42
N VAL A 278 8.68 -3.09 -27.18
CA VAL A 278 7.46 -2.28 -27.39
C VAL A 278 7.03 -2.28 -28.86
N VAL A 279 7.96 -2.18 -29.80
CA VAL A 279 7.67 -2.21 -31.24
C VAL A 279 7.15 -3.59 -31.67
N GLN A 280 7.76 -4.67 -31.15
CA GLN A 280 7.28 -6.03 -31.40
C GLN A 280 5.84 -6.22 -30.89
N GLU A 281 5.55 -5.82 -29.65
CA GLU A 281 4.20 -5.88 -29.06
C GLU A 281 3.20 -5.03 -29.85
N TYR A 282 3.59 -3.84 -30.31
CA TYR A 282 2.76 -2.96 -31.14
C TYR A 282 2.35 -3.62 -32.46
N HIS A 283 3.27 -4.26 -33.17
CA HIS A 283 2.96 -4.95 -34.43
C HIS A 283 2.02 -6.15 -34.20
N GLN A 284 2.21 -6.90 -33.11
CA GLN A 284 1.28 -7.98 -32.72
C GLN A 284 -0.13 -7.46 -32.45
N ILE A 285 -0.26 -6.33 -31.75
CA ILE A 285 -1.56 -5.69 -31.49
C ILE A 285 -2.24 -5.28 -32.81
N ARG A 286 -1.49 -4.66 -33.73
CA ARG A 286 -2.05 -4.23 -35.02
C ARG A 286 -2.47 -5.39 -35.91
N ALA A 287 -1.67 -6.46 -35.96
CA ALA A 287 -2.00 -7.67 -36.71
C ALA A 287 -3.31 -8.30 -36.20
N ARG A 288 -3.54 -8.28 -34.89
CA ARG A 288 -4.79 -8.75 -34.30
C ARG A 288 -5.98 -7.89 -34.71
N LYS A 289 -5.85 -6.55 -34.66
CA LYS A 289 -6.94 -5.63 -35.07
C LYS A 289 -7.37 -5.84 -36.52
N THR A 290 -6.39 -6.00 -37.42
CA THR A 290 -6.66 -6.28 -38.84
C THR A 290 -7.34 -7.64 -39.05
N ALA A 291 -6.97 -8.66 -38.25
CA ALA A 291 -7.59 -9.98 -38.33
C ALA A 291 -9.04 -9.98 -37.80
N THR A 292 -9.37 -9.08 -36.86
CA THR A 292 -10.71 -8.97 -36.27
C THR A 292 -11.65 -8.02 -37.01
N GLY A 293 -11.22 -7.44 -38.15
CA GLY A 293 -12.05 -6.52 -38.94
C GLY A 293 -12.46 -5.24 -38.22
N GLN A 294 -11.68 -4.80 -37.23
CA GLN A 294 -11.87 -3.55 -36.48
C GLN A 294 -10.90 -2.44 -36.92
#